data_AF-A0A229SC19-F1
#
_entry.id   AF-A0A229SC19-F1
#
_cell.length_a   1.000
_cell.length_b   1.000
_cell.length_c   1.000
_cell.angle_alpha   90.00
_cell.angle_beta   90.00
_cell.angle_gamma   90.00
#
_symmetry.space_group_name_H-M   'P 1'
#
loop_
_entity.id
_entity.type
_entity.pdbx_description
1 polymer ?
#
loop_
_entity_poly.entity_id
_entity_poly.type
_entity_poly.pdbx_seq_one_letter_code
_entity_poly.pdbx_strand_id
1 'polypeptide(L)'
;MTIPGQQQNVYEAADATEFRALLGRVLGQSPLSCGQIAIKTGMPRSTAYSLPDTKRPGLPSNPDQVEAFVKACGLTPTQIDLVMDLWHKLHQEAENIRSNGEKAADDTAPPSMTKRAEAASGLPSKYERILTDSDTKFFIGDASLLRTTEGCAKFPHRTLLFSHRNTSWTELLHYVLGDERRTRRAVTLLIPITLLLLSIVCALVFLAVKMPTTTPLVVAGLLSPLLLALRKNGRKPTKKVAADD
;
A
#
# COMPACT_ATOMS: atom_id res chain seq x y z
N MET A 1 8.77 -24.47 -19.76
CA MET A 1 7.34 -24.21 -19.50
C MET A 1 7.06 -24.72 -18.10
N THR A 2 7.43 -23.92 -17.09
CA THR A 2 7.41 -24.30 -15.67
C THR A 2 6.00 -24.13 -15.15
N ILE A 3 5.38 -25.20 -14.66
CA ILE A 3 4.04 -25.15 -14.07
C ILE A 3 4.13 -24.23 -12.83
N PRO A 4 3.45 -23.06 -12.82
CA PRO A 4 3.53 -22.09 -11.72
C PRO A 4 2.65 -22.56 -10.56
N GLY A 5 3.02 -23.68 -9.94
CA GLY A 5 2.43 -24.17 -8.70
C GLY A 5 3.14 -23.54 -7.52
N GLN A 6 2.58 -22.45 -7.01
CA GLN A 6 2.80 -21.94 -5.65
C GLN A 6 4.25 -21.93 -5.14
N GLN A 7 5.09 -21.04 -5.69
CA GLN A 7 6.03 -20.37 -4.79
C GLN A 7 5.20 -19.44 -3.91
N GLN A 8 4.62 -20.03 -2.87
CA GLN A 8 4.18 -19.33 -1.69
C GLN A 8 5.47 -18.82 -1.05
N ASN A 9 6.05 -17.77 -1.64
CA ASN A 9 7.15 -17.03 -1.06
C ASN A 9 6.61 -16.58 0.29
N VAL A 10 7.05 -17.25 1.34
CA VAL A 10 6.73 -16.91 2.71
C VAL A 10 7.39 -15.55 2.93
N TYR A 11 6.59 -14.49 2.82
CA TYR A 11 7.01 -13.11 3.08
C TYR A 11 7.09 -12.93 4.59
N GLU A 12 8.12 -13.54 5.18
CA GLU A 12 8.46 -13.40 6.59
C GLU A 12 9.79 -12.64 6.70
N ALA A 13 9.79 -11.60 7.52
CA ALA A 13 10.96 -10.88 7.97
C ALA A 13 10.69 -10.39 9.40
N ALA A 14 11.57 -10.72 10.33
CA ALA A 14 11.51 -10.29 11.72
C ALA A 14 12.21 -8.94 11.95
N ASP A 15 13.17 -8.59 11.11
CA ASP A 15 13.98 -7.36 11.25
C ASP A 15 14.18 -6.63 9.92
N ALA A 16 14.65 -5.38 10.00
CA ALA A 16 15.00 -4.56 8.86
C ALA A 16 16.02 -5.20 7.92
N THR A 17 16.99 -5.92 8.46
CA THR A 17 18.01 -6.63 7.67
C THR A 17 17.37 -7.75 6.84
N GLU A 18 16.47 -8.52 7.46
CA GLU A 18 15.73 -9.59 6.79
C GLU A 18 14.75 -9.05 5.75
N PHE A 19 14.14 -7.89 6.01
CA PHE A 19 13.28 -7.21 5.04
C PHE A 19 14.07 -6.79 3.78
N ARG A 20 15.29 -6.27 3.94
CA ARG A 20 16.18 -5.97 2.81
C ARG A 20 16.60 -7.23 2.06
N ALA A 21 16.89 -8.32 2.77
CA ALA A 21 17.19 -9.60 2.16
C ALA A 21 15.97 -10.17 1.38
N LEU A 22 14.75 -9.95 1.87
CA LEU A 22 13.52 -10.27 1.16
C LEU A 22 13.40 -9.47 -0.15
N LEU A 23 13.68 -8.16 -0.15
CA LEU A 23 13.72 -7.35 -1.36
C LEU A 23 14.80 -7.84 -2.34
N GLY A 24 15.96 -8.29 -1.84
CA GLY A 24 17.00 -8.92 -2.64
C GLY A 24 16.55 -10.23 -3.31
N ARG A 25 15.80 -11.08 -2.58
CA ARG A 25 15.20 -12.31 -3.14
C ARG A 25 14.17 -11.99 -4.22
N VAL A 26 13.30 -11.01 -3.97
CA VAL A 26 12.31 -10.53 -4.94
C VAL A 26 12.98 -10.02 -6.22
N LEU A 27 14.06 -9.26 -6.08
CA LEU A 27 14.86 -8.79 -7.21
C LEU A 27 15.50 -9.96 -7.98
N GLY A 28 16.05 -10.95 -7.27
CA GLY A 28 16.67 -12.12 -7.89
C GLY A 28 15.68 -13.00 -8.68
N GLN A 29 14.39 -12.94 -8.36
CA GLN A 29 13.32 -13.59 -9.13
C GLN A 29 12.86 -12.75 -10.34
N SER A 30 13.18 -11.45 -10.36
CA SER A 30 12.80 -10.55 -11.43
C SER A 30 13.73 -10.68 -12.63
N PRO A 31 13.23 -10.59 -13.88
CA PRO A 31 14.09 -10.52 -15.07
C PRO A 31 14.75 -9.13 -15.25
N LEU A 32 14.46 -8.16 -14.37
CA LEU A 32 14.94 -6.77 -14.49
C LEU A 32 16.10 -6.49 -13.55
N SER A 33 17.10 -5.74 -14.06
CA SER A 33 18.16 -5.17 -13.23
C SER A 33 17.68 -3.93 -12.45
N CYS A 34 18.37 -3.58 -11.35
CA CYS A 34 18.08 -2.35 -10.60
C CYS A 34 18.08 -1.08 -11.47
N GLY A 35 18.96 -1.01 -12.47
CA GLY A 35 19.00 0.12 -13.41
C GLY A 35 17.74 0.22 -14.26
N GLN A 36 17.22 -0.91 -14.74
CA GLN A 36 15.96 -0.95 -15.48
C GLN A 36 14.75 -0.66 -14.59
N ILE A 37 14.77 -1.13 -13.34
CA ILE A 37 13.73 -0.81 -12.35
C ILE A 37 13.69 0.70 -12.08
N ALA A 38 14.85 1.34 -11.92
CA ALA A 38 14.94 2.79 -11.74
C ALA A 38 14.30 3.55 -12.91
N ILE A 39 14.61 3.16 -14.15
CA ILE A 39 14.02 3.77 -15.35
C ILE A 39 12.51 3.53 -15.41
N LYS A 40 12.05 2.30 -15.15
CA LYS A 40 10.64 1.90 -15.22
C LYS A 40 9.76 2.61 -14.19
N THR A 41 10.31 2.89 -13.01
CA THR A 41 9.57 3.52 -11.89
C THR A 41 9.78 5.02 -11.80
N GLY A 42 10.81 5.56 -12.47
CA GLY A 42 11.23 6.95 -12.31
C GLY A 42 11.95 7.24 -10.98
N MET A 43 12.28 6.21 -10.17
CA MET A 43 13.02 6.42 -8.93
C MET A 43 14.52 6.67 -9.18
N PRO A 44 15.23 7.39 -8.30
CA PRO A 44 16.67 7.56 -8.42
C PRO A 44 17.40 6.22 -8.49
N ARG A 45 18.41 6.12 -9.37
CA ARG A 45 19.18 4.87 -9.55
C ARG A 45 19.83 4.42 -8.24
N SER A 46 20.36 5.35 -7.44
CA SER A 46 20.90 5.06 -6.10
C SER A 46 19.87 4.46 -5.14
N THR A 47 18.60 4.86 -5.22
CA THR A 47 17.50 4.27 -4.46
C THR A 47 17.27 2.82 -4.86
N ALA A 48 17.20 2.54 -6.16
CA ALA A 48 16.96 1.18 -6.67
C ALA A 48 18.07 0.19 -6.26
N TYR A 49 19.32 0.65 -6.13
CA TYR A 49 20.43 -0.18 -5.61
C TYR A 49 20.44 -0.29 -4.09
N SER A 50 20.02 0.76 -3.37
CA SER A 50 20.08 0.78 -1.91
C SER A 50 18.90 0.06 -1.23
N LEU A 51 17.78 -0.16 -1.92
CA LEU A 51 16.62 -0.90 -1.40
C LEU A 51 16.94 -2.37 -1.04
N PRO A 52 17.51 -3.19 -1.94
CA PRO A 52 17.85 -4.58 -1.65
C PRO A 52 19.20 -4.76 -0.92
N ASP A 53 19.94 -3.69 -0.65
CA ASP A 53 21.26 -3.75 -0.04
C ASP A 53 21.17 -4.06 1.47
N THR A 54 21.57 -5.26 1.87
CA THR A 54 21.57 -5.73 3.27
C THR A 54 22.66 -5.10 4.12
N LYS A 55 23.66 -4.44 3.52
CA LYS A 55 24.74 -3.78 4.28
C LYS A 55 24.28 -2.49 4.96
N ARG A 56 23.17 -1.91 4.50
CA ARG A 56 22.62 -0.68 5.06
C ARG A 56 21.73 -1.01 6.25
N PRO A 57 21.98 -0.44 7.43
CA PRO A 57 21.09 -0.61 8.57
C PRO A 57 19.77 0.12 8.33
N GLY A 58 18.69 -0.43 8.89
CA GLY A 58 17.39 0.24 8.99
C GLY A 58 16.45 0.05 7.79
N LEU A 59 15.15 0.21 8.06
CA LEU A 59 14.09 0.11 7.07
C LEU A 59 14.16 1.26 6.05
N PRO A 60 13.79 1.04 4.78
CA PRO A 60 13.57 2.14 3.84
C PRO A 60 12.50 3.09 4.39
N SER A 61 12.75 4.42 4.38
CA SER A 61 11.85 5.41 4.97
C SER A 61 10.62 5.72 4.13
N ASN A 62 10.71 5.57 2.81
CA ASN A 62 9.63 5.94 1.89
C ASN A 62 8.86 4.68 1.43
N PRO A 63 7.61 4.47 1.89
CA PRO A 63 6.81 3.30 1.50
C PRO A 63 6.55 3.26 -0.01
N ASP A 64 6.26 4.41 -0.62
CA ASP A 64 5.97 4.52 -2.06
C ASP A 64 7.13 4.00 -2.94
N GLN A 65 8.37 4.16 -2.47
CA GLN A 65 9.56 3.66 -3.19
C GLN A 65 9.65 2.13 -3.09
N VAL A 66 9.29 1.56 -1.93
CA VAL A 66 9.25 0.11 -1.74
C VAL A 66 8.15 -0.49 -2.63
N GLU A 67 6.95 0.09 -2.61
CA GLU A 67 5.82 -0.36 -3.44
C GLU A 67 6.17 -0.30 -4.94
N ALA A 68 6.70 0.83 -5.41
CA ALA A 68 7.11 0.99 -6.80
C ALA A 68 8.19 -0.02 -7.21
N PHE A 69 9.14 -0.31 -6.32
CA PHE A 69 10.19 -1.30 -6.55
C PHE A 69 9.63 -2.71 -6.70
N VAL A 70 8.80 -3.17 -5.76
CA VAL A 70 8.24 -4.53 -5.82
C VAL A 70 7.26 -4.72 -6.97
N LYS A 71 6.50 -3.67 -7.30
CA LYS A 71 5.63 -3.62 -8.48
C LYS A 71 6.43 -3.71 -9.77
N ALA A 72 7.56 -3.01 -9.85
CA ALA A 72 8.44 -3.09 -11.01
C ALA A 72 9.07 -4.46 -11.18
N CYS A 73 9.38 -5.15 -10.07
CA CYS A 73 9.90 -6.51 -10.04
C CYS A 73 8.91 -7.56 -10.58
N GLY A 74 7.62 -7.20 -10.69
CA GLY A 74 6.59 -8.07 -11.27
C GLY A 74 5.78 -8.85 -10.25
N LEU A 75 5.78 -8.44 -8.97
CA LEU A 75 4.91 -9.04 -7.96
C LEU A 75 3.44 -8.79 -8.30
N THR A 76 2.59 -9.77 -7.96
CA THR A 76 1.14 -9.60 -8.09
C THR A 76 0.63 -8.58 -7.06
N PRO A 77 -0.49 -7.88 -7.30
CA PRO A 77 -1.03 -6.90 -6.35
C PRO A 77 -1.14 -7.44 -4.92
N THR A 78 -1.58 -8.69 -4.78
CA THR A 78 -1.68 -9.36 -3.49
C THR A 78 -0.32 -9.61 -2.82
N GLN A 79 0.73 -9.90 -3.58
CA GLN A 79 2.08 -10.04 -3.03
C GLN A 79 2.65 -8.68 -2.61
N ILE A 80 2.34 -7.62 -3.36
CA ILE A 80 2.70 -6.26 -3.01
C ILE A 80 2.09 -5.88 -1.66
N ASP A 81 0.79 -6.11 -1.47
CA ASP A 81 0.10 -5.83 -0.20
C ASP A 81 0.74 -6.56 0.98
N LEU A 82 1.13 -7.83 0.81
CA LEU A 82 1.80 -8.60 1.86
C LEU A 82 3.18 -8.02 2.23
N VAL A 83 3.96 -7.58 1.24
CA VAL A 83 5.26 -6.95 1.48
C VAL A 83 5.08 -5.58 2.14
N MET A 84 4.08 -4.81 1.74
CA MET A 84 3.78 -3.51 2.32
C MET A 84 3.24 -3.62 3.75
N ASP A 85 2.37 -4.59 4.04
CA ASP A 85 1.92 -4.92 5.40
C ASP A 85 3.10 -5.27 6.31
N LEU A 86 4.05 -6.05 5.81
CA LEU A 86 5.28 -6.41 6.53
C LEU A 86 6.14 -5.17 6.80
N TRP A 87 6.31 -4.30 5.80
CA TRP A 87 7.02 -3.03 5.96
C TRP A 87 6.37 -2.15 7.03
N HIS A 88 5.05 -1.99 7.02
CA HIS A 88 4.32 -1.20 7.99
C HIS A 88 4.46 -1.74 9.42
N LYS A 89 4.40 -3.07 9.60
CA LYS A 89 4.59 -3.71 10.90
C LYS A 89 5.99 -3.42 11.47
N LEU A 90 7.03 -3.65 10.67
CA LEU A 90 8.42 -3.42 11.10
C LEU A 90 8.68 -1.93 11.37
N HIS A 91 8.10 -1.03 10.58
CA HIS A 91 8.25 0.41 10.80
C HIS A 91 7.53 0.87 12.08
N GLN A 92 6.36 0.31 12.38
CA GLN A 92 5.63 0.61 13.61
C GLN A 92 6.39 0.09 14.84
N GLU A 93 6.98 -1.11 14.75
CA GLU A 93 7.81 -1.67 15.81
C GLU A 93 9.06 -0.83 16.08
N ALA A 94 9.76 -0.40 15.02
CA ALA A 94 10.91 0.49 15.13
C ALA A 94 10.55 1.83 15.81
N GLU A 95 9.39 2.41 15.48
CA GLU A 95 8.92 3.66 16.07
C GLU A 95 8.51 3.48 17.54
N ASN A 96 7.88 2.36 17.89
CA ASN A 96 7.55 2.02 19.27
C ASN A 96 8.79 1.89 20.15
N ILE A 97 9.86 1.26 19.64
CA ILE A 97 11.14 1.14 20.35
C ILE A 97 11.75 2.53 20.59
N ARG A 98 11.72 3.40 19.59
CA ARG A 98 12.23 4.77 19.68
C ARG A 98 11.47 5.59 20.73
N SER A 99 10.14 5.54 20.69
CA SER A 99 9.26 6.25 21.61
C SER A 99 9.41 5.77 23.05
N ASN A 100 9.64 4.47 23.25
CA ASN A 100 9.80 3.89 24.59
C ASN A 100 11.18 4.18 25.20
N GLY A 101 12.22 4.29 24.37
CA GLY A 101 13.58 4.62 24.81
C GLY A 101 13.72 6.05 25.36
N GLU A 102 12.96 7.01 24.82
CA GLU A 102 13.01 8.41 25.25
C GLU A 102 12.38 8.62 26.63
N LYS A 103 11.33 7.84 26.95
CA LYS A 103 10.65 7.92 28.25
C LYS A 103 11.46 7.31 29.40
N ALA A 104 12.35 6.37 29.13
CA ALA A 104 13.21 5.77 30.16
C ALA A 104 14.38 6.67 30.58
N ALA A 105 14.73 7.69 29.78
CA ALA A 105 15.85 8.58 30.05
C ALA A 105 15.50 9.79 30.94
N ASP A 106 14.21 10.16 31.05
CA ASP A 106 13.76 11.36 31.80
C ASP A 106 13.61 11.09 33.32
N ASP A 107 13.41 9.84 33.74
CA ASP A 107 13.29 9.48 35.16
C ASP A 107 14.64 9.21 35.87
N THR A 108 15.77 9.32 35.15
CA THR A 108 17.12 9.23 35.75
C THR A 108 17.76 10.62 35.79
N ALA A 109 17.16 11.54 36.55
CA ALA A 109 17.80 12.80 36.89
C ALA A 109 19.08 12.53 37.72
N PRO A 110 20.28 12.93 37.26
CA PRO A 110 21.44 12.98 38.15
C PRO A 110 21.23 14.11 39.17
N PRO A 111 21.53 13.89 40.46
CA PRO A 111 21.51 14.98 41.43
C PRO A 111 22.52 16.05 41.00
N SER A 112 21.98 17.25 40.87
CA SER A 112 22.67 18.51 40.68
C SER A 112 23.91 18.64 41.58
N MET A 113 25.10 18.55 40.97
CA MET A 113 26.34 19.05 41.57
C MET A 113 26.75 20.33 40.84
N THR A 114 26.18 21.41 41.34
CA THR A 114 26.61 22.79 41.11
C THR A 114 27.98 23.01 41.76
N LYS A 115 29.01 23.28 40.96
CA LYS A 115 30.28 24.01 41.27
C LYS A 115 31.25 23.75 40.10
N ARG A 116 32.05 24.67 39.56
CA ARG A 116 32.37 26.08 39.81
C ARG A 116 33.51 26.43 38.82
N ALA A 117 33.50 27.67 38.30
CA ALA A 117 34.63 28.46 37.79
C ALA A 117 35.45 27.91 36.59
N GLU A 118 35.40 28.58 35.44
CA GLU A 118 36.36 29.64 35.02
C GLU A 118 37.79 29.14 34.82
N ALA A 119 38.22 29.03 33.57
CA ALA A 119 39.26 29.89 32.97
C ALA A 119 39.89 29.25 31.72
N ALA A 120 40.36 30.14 30.84
CA ALA A 120 41.37 29.95 29.80
C ALA A 120 40.93 29.45 28.41
N SER A 121 40.53 30.43 27.59
CA SER A 121 41.11 30.76 26.29
C SER A 121 42.28 29.89 25.78
N GLY A 122 42.13 29.33 24.58
CA GLY A 122 43.23 28.72 23.82
C GLY A 122 42.82 28.13 22.46
N LEU A 123 42.64 29.00 21.45
CA LEU A 123 42.77 28.62 20.03
C LEU A 123 44.23 28.20 19.76
N PRO A 124 44.49 27.20 18.90
CA PRO A 124 44.78 27.57 17.51
C PRO A 124 44.33 26.56 16.43
N SER A 125 43.93 27.15 15.30
CA SER A 125 44.25 26.77 13.92
C SER A 125 45.05 25.48 13.69
N LYS A 126 44.44 24.52 12.99
CA LYS A 126 45.19 23.56 12.14
C LYS A 126 44.33 23.05 10.97
N TYR A 127 44.08 23.94 10.01
CA TYR A 127 43.75 23.54 8.64
C TYR A 127 45.08 23.23 7.92
N GLU A 128 45.39 21.95 7.75
CA GLU A 128 46.48 21.52 6.86
C GLU A 128 46.08 20.24 6.13
N ARG A 129 45.44 20.45 4.98
CA ARG A 129 45.85 19.92 3.67
C ARG A 129 46.44 18.49 3.67
N ILE A 130 45.62 17.50 3.30
CA ILE A 130 46.11 16.34 2.55
C ILE A 130 45.21 16.16 1.32
N LEU A 131 45.73 16.69 0.22
CA LEU A 131 45.32 16.40 -1.15
C LEU A 131 46.24 15.25 -1.59
N THR A 132 45.72 14.04 -1.75
CA THR A 132 46.39 12.97 -2.48
C THR A 132 45.45 12.47 -3.56
N ASP A 133 45.62 13.12 -4.70
CA ASP A 133 45.80 12.54 -6.01
C ASP A 133 45.70 11.01 -6.09
N SER A 134 44.72 10.52 -6.83
CA SER A 134 44.66 9.16 -7.34
C SER A 134 43.80 9.17 -8.60
N ASP A 135 44.50 9.33 -9.72
CA ASP A 135 44.08 9.04 -11.08
C ASP A 135 43.10 7.86 -11.18
N THR A 136 41.82 8.17 -11.42
CA THR A 136 40.94 7.25 -12.14
C THR A 136 40.58 7.87 -13.47
N LYS A 137 41.39 7.53 -14.48
CA LYS A 137 41.02 7.62 -15.90
C LYS A 137 39.78 6.76 -16.14
N PHE A 138 38.60 7.36 -16.08
CA PHE A 138 37.42 6.82 -16.75
C PHE A 138 37.33 7.49 -18.12
N PHE A 139 37.47 6.66 -19.16
CA PHE A 139 37.11 6.99 -20.53
C PHE A 139 35.65 7.45 -20.57
N ILE A 140 35.44 8.75 -20.74
CA ILE A 140 34.17 9.31 -21.21
C ILE A 140 34.31 9.33 -22.73
N GLY A 141 33.59 8.41 -23.37
CA GLY A 141 33.32 8.49 -24.81
C GLY A 141 32.39 9.68 -25.05
N ASP A 142 32.85 10.58 -25.89
CA ASP A 142 32.12 11.73 -26.39
C ASP A 142 30.78 11.34 -27.02
N ALA A 143 29.70 11.92 -26.50
CA ALA A 143 28.49 12.16 -27.26
C ALA A 143 27.99 13.57 -26.89
N SER A 144 28.54 14.52 -27.63
CA SER A 144 28.16 15.93 -27.65
C SER A 144 26.65 16.14 -27.83
N LEU A 145 26.14 17.04 -26.99
CA LEU A 145 25.22 18.14 -27.34
C LEU A 145 23.93 17.77 -28.09
N LEU A 146 22.81 17.91 -27.38
CA LEU A 146 22.03 19.15 -27.51
C LEU A 146 21.22 19.44 -26.23
N ARG A 147 21.44 20.66 -25.77
CA ARG A 147 20.69 21.37 -24.73
C ARG A 147 19.21 21.44 -25.11
N THR A 148 18.34 21.12 -24.16
CA THR A 148 17.07 21.84 -24.01
C THR A 148 16.82 22.00 -22.52
N THR A 149 17.35 23.09 -21.99
CA THR A 149 16.94 23.65 -20.70
C THR A 149 15.59 24.34 -20.88
N GLU A 150 14.85 24.44 -19.77
CA GLU A 150 13.62 25.22 -19.56
C GLU A 150 12.32 24.42 -19.56
N GLY A 151 11.95 24.01 -18.35
CA GLY A 151 10.68 23.38 -18.04
C GLY A 151 10.59 23.08 -16.55
N CYS A 152 10.73 24.12 -15.71
CA CYS A 152 10.44 24.05 -14.28
C CYS A 152 8.92 23.89 -14.10
N ALA A 153 8.43 22.67 -14.35
CA ALA A 153 7.07 22.29 -14.02
C ALA A 153 7.03 22.02 -12.51
N LYS A 154 6.49 22.98 -11.76
CA LYS A 154 5.90 22.75 -10.43
C LYS A 154 5.10 21.45 -10.50
N PHE A 155 5.59 20.39 -9.87
CA PHE A 155 4.81 19.18 -9.66
C PHE A 155 3.62 19.56 -8.77
N PRO A 156 2.38 19.52 -9.28
CA PRO A 156 1.23 19.72 -8.41
C PRO A 156 1.22 18.55 -7.44
N HIS A 157 1.18 18.86 -6.14
CA HIS A 157 0.78 17.91 -5.12
C HIS A 157 -0.51 17.24 -5.58
N ARG A 158 -0.40 15.98 -6.01
CA ARG A 158 -1.55 15.14 -6.30
C ARG A 158 -2.10 14.68 -4.97
N THR A 159 -2.71 15.60 -4.24
CA THR A 159 -3.70 15.28 -3.22
C THR A 159 -4.76 14.45 -3.92
N LEU A 160 -4.72 13.13 -3.72
CA LEU A 160 -5.83 12.23 -4.00
C LEU A 160 -6.96 12.60 -3.02
N LEU A 161 -7.59 13.73 -3.28
CA LEU A 161 -8.90 14.03 -2.77
C LEU A 161 -9.79 12.92 -3.34
N PHE A 162 -10.18 12.00 -2.47
CA PHE A 162 -11.31 11.11 -2.66
C PHE A 162 -12.55 11.98 -2.85
N SER A 163 -12.67 12.53 -4.06
CA SER A 163 -13.90 13.12 -4.54
C SER A 163 -14.91 11.98 -4.50
N HIS A 164 -15.86 12.09 -3.58
CA HIS A 164 -16.98 11.18 -3.40
C HIS A 164 -17.93 11.35 -4.60
N ARG A 165 -17.42 11.04 -5.78
CA ARG A 165 -18.18 10.92 -7.02
C ARG A 165 -18.87 9.58 -6.93
N ASN A 166 -20.14 9.55 -7.32
CA ASN A 166 -20.95 8.34 -7.38
C ASN A 166 -20.25 7.33 -8.31
N THR A 167 -19.34 6.52 -7.75
CA THR A 167 -18.64 5.48 -8.48
C THR A 167 -19.71 4.51 -8.94
N SER A 168 -19.75 4.30 -10.24
CA SER A 168 -20.72 3.40 -10.83
C SER A 168 -20.54 2.03 -10.18
N TRP A 169 -21.65 1.36 -9.88
CA TRP A 169 -21.62 0.06 -9.19
C TRP A 169 -20.73 -0.96 -9.91
N THR A 170 -20.54 -0.78 -11.22
CA THR A 170 -19.62 -1.53 -12.09
C THR A 170 -18.15 -1.29 -11.80
N GLU A 171 -17.74 -0.09 -11.41
CA GLU A 171 -16.36 0.24 -11.04
C GLU A 171 -16.01 -0.34 -9.66
N LEU A 172 -16.99 -0.33 -8.74
CA LEU A 172 -16.91 -0.99 -7.45
C LEU A 172 -16.87 -2.52 -7.61
N LEU A 173 -17.66 -3.07 -8.53
CA LEU A 173 -17.59 -4.47 -8.95
C LEU A 173 -16.21 -4.79 -9.53
N HIS A 174 -15.66 -3.97 -10.41
CA HIS A 174 -14.32 -4.19 -10.98
C HIS A 174 -13.22 -4.11 -9.92
N TYR A 175 -13.35 -3.22 -8.95
CA TYR A 175 -12.42 -3.12 -7.83
C TYR A 175 -12.50 -4.33 -6.89
N VAL A 176 -13.73 -4.78 -6.57
CA VAL A 176 -13.97 -5.96 -5.73
C VAL A 176 -13.66 -7.26 -6.47
N LEU A 177 -13.87 -7.31 -7.79
CA LEU A 177 -13.58 -8.45 -8.65
C LEU A 177 -12.09 -8.54 -9.02
N GLY A 178 -11.37 -7.42 -9.02
CA GLY A 178 -9.94 -7.37 -9.32
C GLY A 178 -9.05 -7.92 -8.20
N ASP A 179 -9.55 -7.98 -6.96
CA ASP A 179 -8.82 -8.53 -5.83
C ASP A 179 -9.17 -10.03 -5.64
N GLU A 180 -8.32 -10.88 -6.20
CA GLU A 180 -8.50 -12.33 -6.37
C GLU A 180 -8.71 -13.11 -5.05
N ARG A 181 -8.36 -12.51 -3.91
CA ARG A 181 -8.62 -13.10 -2.58
C ARG A 181 -9.98 -12.67 -2.01
N ARG A 182 -10.39 -11.43 -2.25
CA ARG A 182 -11.74 -10.97 -1.88
C ARG A 182 -12.79 -11.61 -2.77
N THR A 183 -12.50 -11.84 -4.05
CA THR A 183 -13.38 -12.62 -4.92
C THR A 183 -13.50 -14.05 -4.46
N ARG A 184 -12.44 -14.74 -4.04
CA ARG A 184 -12.59 -16.11 -3.50
C ARG A 184 -13.50 -16.14 -2.28
N ARG A 185 -13.36 -15.22 -1.34
CA ARG A 185 -14.26 -15.12 -0.17
C ARG A 185 -15.67 -14.74 -0.57
N ALA A 186 -15.81 -13.75 -1.45
CA ALA A 186 -17.10 -13.30 -1.96
C ALA A 186 -17.81 -14.41 -2.74
N VAL A 187 -17.11 -15.16 -3.60
CA VAL A 187 -17.61 -16.32 -4.36
C VAL A 187 -17.98 -17.45 -3.41
N THR A 188 -17.19 -17.70 -2.37
CA THR A 188 -17.52 -18.70 -1.35
C THR A 188 -18.81 -18.35 -0.59
N LEU A 189 -19.11 -17.06 -0.44
CA LEU A 189 -20.40 -16.59 0.10
C LEU A 189 -21.51 -16.51 -0.96
N LEU A 190 -21.16 -16.23 -2.21
CA LEU A 190 -22.11 -16.07 -3.31
C LEU A 190 -22.71 -17.42 -3.70
N ILE A 191 -21.90 -18.49 -3.73
CA ILE A 191 -22.34 -19.85 -4.08
C ILE A 191 -23.50 -20.33 -3.17
N PRO A 192 -23.41 -20.31 -1.83
CA PRO A 192 -24.52 -20.75 -0.98
C PRO A 192 -25.74 -19.83 -1.12
N ILE A 193 -25.54 -18.52 -1.33
CA ILE A 193 -26.64 -17.58 -1.54
C ILE A 193 -27.38 -17.86 -2.85
N THR A 194 -26.66 -18.13 -3.95
CA THR A 194 -27.28 -18.44 -5.24
C THR A 194 -28.00 -19.79 -5.20
N LEU A 195 -27.44 -20.80 -4.53
CA LEU A 195 -28.11 -22.09 -4.31
C LEU A 195 -29.37 -21.93 -3.46
N LEU A 196 -29.32 -21.11 -2.40
CA LEU A 196 -30.48 -20.82 -1.56
C LEU A 196 -31.59 -20.12 -2.38
N LEU A 197 -31.25 -19.09 -3.14
CA LEU A 197 -32.22 -18.39 -4.01
C LEU A 197 -32.80 -19.32 -5.07
N LEU A 198 -31.98 -20.14 -5.71
CA LEU A 198 -32.43 -21.13 -6.68
C LEU A 198 -33.39 -22.14 -6.04
N SER A 199 -33.09 -22.63 -4.84
CA SER A 199 -33.96 -23.57 -4.11
C SER A 199 -35.32 -22.95 -3.77
N ILE A 200 -35.36 -21.67 -3.39
CA ILE A 200 -36.61 -20.94 -3.13
C ILE A 200 -37.44 -20.84 -4.41
N VAL A 201 -36.82 -20.48 -5.53
CA VAL A 201 -37.50 -20.39 -6.82
C VAL A 201 -38.06 -21.76 -7.24
N CYS A 202 -37.28 -22.83 -7.13
CA CYS A 202 -37.73 -24.19 -7.42
C CYS A 202 -38.92 -24.60 -6.54
N ALA A 203 -38.89 -24.30 -5.24
CA ALA A 203 -39.99 -24.59 -4.33
C ALA A 203 -41.27 -23.82 -4.71
N LEU A 204 -41.15 -22.54 -5.08
CA LEU A 204 -42.29 -21.74 -5.52
C LEU A 204 -42.92 -22.28 -6.82
N VAL A 205 -42.10 -22.70 -7.79
CA VAL A 205 -42.59 -23.32 -9.03
C VAL A 205 -43.29 -24.65 -8.74
N PHE A 206 -42.70 -25.51 -7.91
CA PHE A 206 -43.31 -26.78 -7.52
C PHE A 206 -44.66 -26.59 -6.81
N LEU A 207 -44.74 -25.59 -5.92
CA LEU A 207 -45.97 -25.23 -5.22
C LEU A 207 -47.03 -24.69 -6.19
N ALA A 208 -46.60 -23.95 -7.22
CA ALA A 208 -47.47 -23.46 -8.29
C ALA A 208 -48.07 -24.58 -9.14
N VAL A 209 -47.28 -25.60 -9.46
CA VAL A 209 -47.75 -26.76 -10.22
C VAL A 209 -48.67 -27.64 -9.38
N LYS A 210 -48.33 -27.88 -8.11
CA LYS A 210 -49.08 -28.82 -7.26
C LYS A 210 -50.37 -28.25 -6.67
N MET A 211 -50.43 -26.95 -6.42
CA MET A 211 -51.59 -26.29 -5.80
C MET A 211 -51.94 -24.95 -6.49
N PRO A 212 -52.50 -24.99 -7.71
CA PRO A 212 -52.74 -23.79 -8.52
C PRO A 212 -53.76 -22.82 -7.91
N THR A 213 -54.63 -23.27 -7.00
CA THR A 213 -55.67 -22.45 -6.39
C THR A 213 -55.21 -21.67 -5.15
N THR A 214 -54.13 -22.08 -4.48
CA THR A 214 -53.64 -21.44 -3.24
C THR A 214 -52.44 -20.51 -3.46
N THR A 215 -51.84 -20.54 -4.65
CA THR A 215 -50.66 -19.74 -5.00
C THR A 215 -50.85 -18.21 -4.92
N PRO A 216 -51.99 -17.60 -5.31
CA PRO A 216 -52.09 -16.14 -5.25
C PRO A 216 -52.09 -15.61 -3.81
N LEU A 217 -52.62 -16.38 -2.85
CA LEU A 217 -52.65 -16.01 -1.43
C LEU A 217 -51.25 -16.02 -0.80
N VAL A 218 -50.43 -17.02 -1.13
CA VAL A 218 -49.06 -17.13 -0.61
C VAL A 218 -48.14 -16.06 -1.20
N VAL A 219 -48.28 -15.79 -2.51
CA VAL A 219 -47.50 -14.75 -3.19
C VAL A 219 -47.86 -13.36 -2.68
N ALA A 220 -49.16 -13.08 -2.43
CA ALA A 220 -49.60 -11.82 -1.84
C ALA A 220 -49.09 -11.63 -0.39
N GLY A 221 -49.03 -12.71 0.39
CA GLY A 221 -48.48 -12.71 1.75
C GLY A 221 -46.98 -12.44 1.80
N LEU A 222 -46.19 -13.04 0.90
CA LEU A 222 -44.74 -12.84 0.83
C LEU A 222 -44.32 -11.49 0.25
N LEU A 223 -45.09 -10.95 -0.70
CA LEU A 223 -44.80 -9.65 -1.31
C LEU A 223 -45.21 -8.47 -0.42
N SER A 224 -46.18 -8.63 0.49
CA SER A 224 -46.65 -7.55 1.36
C SER A 224 -45.54 -6.91 2.21
N PRO A 225 -44.72 -7.67 2.98
CA PRO A 225 -43.63 -7.10 3.76
C PRO A 225 -42.57 -6.41 2.88
N LEU A 226 -42.31 -6.96 1.70
CA LEU A 226 -41.27 -6.47 0.79
C LEU A 226 -41.72 -5.17 0.11
N LEU A 227 -42.98 -5.08 -0.30
CA LEU A 227 -43.59 -3.83 -0.77
C LEU A 227 -43.66 -2.77 0.34
N LEU A 228 -43.94 -3.17 1.59
CA LEU A 228 -43.93 -2.26 2.73
C LEU A 228 -42.52 -1.70 3.00
N ALA A 229 -41.50 -2.55 2.92
CA ALA A 229 -40.10 -2.18 3.09
C ALA A 229 -39.62 -1.24 1.97
N LEU A 230 -39.96 -1.53 0.72
CA LEU A 230 -39.64 -0.67 -0.43
C LEU A 230 -40.36 0.69 -0.34
N ARG A 231 -41.63 0.72 0.11
CA ARG A 231 -42.38 1.97 0.29
C ARG A 231 -41.76 2.88 1.35
N LYS A 232 -41.14 2.31 2.39
CA LYS A 232 -40.53 3.07 3.48
C LYS A 232 -39.22 3.77 3.07
N ASN A 233 -38.45 3.20 2.14
CA ASN A 233 -37.19 3.77 1.68
C ASN A 233 -37.30 4.88 0.63
N GLY A 234 -38.49 5.08 0.03
CA GLY A 234 -38.68 6.05 -1.06
C GLY A 234 -38.90 7.51 -0.63
N ARG A 235 -39.24 7.80 0.64
CA ARG A 235 -39.44 9.17 1.11
C ARG A 235 -38.18 9.72 1.75
N LYS A 236 -37.26 10.25 0.93
CA LYS A 236 -36.27 11.20 1.44
C LYS A 236 -36.94 12.58 1.53
N PRO A 237 -37.02 13.20 2.71
CA PRO A 237 -37.52 14.56 2.82
C PRO A 237 -36.54 15.48 2.11
N THR A 238 -36.97 16.09 1.00
CA THR A 238 -36.25 17.20 0.38
C THR A 238 -36.27 18.37 1.37
N LYS A 239 -35.14 18.56 2.07
CA LYS A 239 -34.92 19.69 2.97
C LYS A 239 -34.92 20.94 2.10
N LYS A 240 -36.05 21.67 2.07
CA LYS A 240 -36.12 23.01 1.47
C LYS A 240 -35.15 23.89 2.27
N VAL A 241 -34.04 24.24 1.65
CA VAL A 241 -33.15 25.30 2.12
C VAL A 241 -33.91 26.59 1.90
N ALA A 242 -34.42 27.17 2.98
CA ALA A 242 -34.89 28.54 2.97
C ALA A 242 -33.66 29.42 2.69
N ALA A 243 -33.72 30.16 1.59
CA ALA A 243 -32.84 31.29 1.37
C ALA A 243 -33.37 32.42 2.25
N ASP A 244 -32.61 32.81 3.27
CA ASP A 244 -32.80 34.08 3.97
C ASP A 244 -32.12 35.17 3.14
N ASP A 245 -32.91 36.20 2.81
CA ASP A 245 -32.50 37.51 2.27
C ASP A 245 -31.81 38.36 3.35
#